data_AF-X0QPW0-F1
#
_entry.id   AF-X0QPW0-F1
#
_cell.length_a   1.000
_cell.length_b   1.000
_cell.length_c   1.000
_cell.angle_alpha   90.00
_cell.angle_beta   90.00
_cell.angle_gamma   90.00
#
_symmetry.space_group_name_H-M   'P 1'
#
loop_
_entity.id
_entity.type
_entity.pdbx_description
1 polymer ?
#
loop_
_entity_poly.entity_id
_entity_poly.type
_entity_poly.pdbx_seq_one_letter_code
_entity_poly.pdbx_strand_id
1 'polypeptide(L)'
;MEKRYIQVTTTAEYLENHQTTQAQYAHQFLESQFLESLPQQYQDFFDQDNTLMVMQVDQDRQLLLLVEPAYASPWRLSKSCLPVIHNVNASLNSNLKSILNNSHHVNSALLEPVSSAQQLLDIFLLMMNSASLSDVGVLKLKESLEVSFIAQQQSSLANITTAVCQYPHWHQTLIAAEQWASLMDRPFHPLAKGKLGFTATEYQCYMAEFNQLSSWYGSPSPKAMSWWQSMLKT
;
A
#
# COMPACT_ATOMS: atom_id res chain seq x y z
N MET A 1 12.77 24.69 18.69
CA MET A 1 12.97 23.25 18.50
C MET A 1 12.03 22.81 17.39
N GLU A 2 12.56 22.39 16.24
CA GLU A 2 11.74 21.77 15.20
C GLU A 2 11.06 20.54 15.78
N LYS A 3 9.72 20.51 15.81
CA LYS A 3 8.99 19.27 16.07
C LYS A 3 9.34 18.32 14.93
N ARG A 4 10.22 17.35 15.20
CA ARG A 4 10.47 16.27 14.26
C ARG A 4 9.21 15.43 14.19
N TYR A 5 8.46 15.57 13.10
CA TYR A 5 7.25 14.78 12.84
C TYR A 5 7.57 13.31 12.55
N ILE A 6 8.85 12.97 12.35
CA ILE A 6 9.34 11.64 12.03
C ILE A 6 10.54 11.32 12.93
N GLN A 7 10.50 10.16 13.58
CA GLN A 7 11.58 9.60 14.40
C GLN A 7 11.85 8.15 13.96
N VAL A 8 13.10 7.72 14.09
CA VAL A 8 13.48 6.32 13.95
C VAL A 8 13.99 5.84 15.31
N THR A 9 13.46 4.72 15.79
CA THR A 9 13.74 4.11 17.11
C THR A 9 13.71 2.59 16.94
N THR A 10 13.74 1.83 18.04
CA THR A 10 13.47 0.38 18.01
C THR A 10 12.12 0.08 18.65
N THR A 11 11.55 -1.09 18.37
CA THR A 11 10.30 -1.53 19.01
C THR A 11 10.45 -1.58 20.53
N ALA A 12 11.58 -2.06 21.07
CA ALA A 12 11.81 -2.09 22.51
C ALA A 12 11.86 -0.69 23.13
N GLU A 13 12.64 0.23 22.54
CA GLU A 13 12.76 1.62 23.03
C GLU A 13 11.43 2.38 22.90
N TYR A 14 10.67 2.15 21.82
CA TYR A 14 9.36 2.76 21.63
C TYR A 14 8.36 2.32 22.70
N LEU A 15 8.31 1.02 22.99
CA LEU A 15 7.44 0.47 24.02
C LEU A 15 7.84 0.97 25.40
N GLU A 16 9.13 1.00 25.74
CA GLU A 16 9.62 1.51 27.04
C GLU A 16 9.24 2.98 27.27
N ASN A 17 9.40 3.85 26.26
CA ASN A 17 9.08 5.28 26.37
C ASN A 17 7.58 5.57 26.53
N HIS A 18 6.71 4.66 26.09
CA HIS A 18 5.26 4.80 26.25
C HIS A 18 4.71 4.05 27.48
N GLN A 19 5.58 3.41 28.27
CA GLN A 19 5.26 2.78 29.56
C GLN A 19 5.35 3.75 30.75
N THR A 20 6.14 4.82 30.68
CA THR A 20 6.49 5.67 31.84
C THR A 20 5.34 6.46 32.49
N THR A 21 4.09 6.34 32.02
CA THR A 21 2.94 7.05 32.60
C THR A 21 2.23 6.24 33.71
N GLN A 22 2.46 4.93 33.87
CA GLN A 22 1.91 4.13 34.99
C GLN A 22 2.89 3.03 35.44
N ALA A 23 3.03 2.86 36.76
CA ALA A 23 4.17 2.24 37.43
C ALA A 23 4.27 0.68 37.38
N GLN A 24 5.54 0.23 37.33
CA GLN A 24 6.19 -0.85 38.11
C GLN A 24 5.93 -2.35 37.91
N TYR A 25 5.08 -2.85 37.00
CA TYR A 25 5.08 -4.30 36.67
C TYR A 25 4.82 -4.58 35.18
N ALA A 26 5.74 -4.09 34.33
CA ALA A 26 5.55 -3.91 32.89
C ALA A 26 5.74 -5.17 32.01
N HIS A 27 6.78 -5.98 32.24
CA HIS A 27 7.22 -6.93 31.20
C HIS A 27 6.27 -8.10 30.89
N GLN A 28 5.40 -8.52 31.83
CA GLN A 28 4.58 -9.73 31.65
C GLN A 28 3.09 -9.46 31.40
N PHE A 29 2.63 -8.22 31.59
CA PHE A 29 1.23 -7.81 31.45
C PHE A 29 0.98 -6.93 30.22
N LEU A 30 2.05 -6.40 29.62
CA LEU A 30 1.99 -5.45 28.49
C LEU A 30 2.06 -6.13 27.11
N GLU A 31 2.74 -7.26 26.98
CA GLU A 31 2.70 -8.07 25.76
C GLU A 31 1.28 -8.56 25.48
N SER A 32 0.52 -8.94 26.53
CA SER A 32 -0.84 -9.46 26.37
C SER A 32 -1.83 -8.40 25.91
N GLN A 33 -2.04 -7.29 26.62
CA GLN A 33 -3.13 -6.37 26.25
C GLN A 33 -2.86 -5.53 24.98
N PHE A 34 -1.61 -5.24 24.66
CA PHE A 34 -1.25 -4.41 23.49
C PHE A 34 -1.16 -5.25 22.21
N LEU A 35 -0.62 -6.47 22.29
CA LEU A 35 -0.34 -7.33 21.14
C LEU A 35 -1.40 -8.40 20.89
N GLU A 36 -2.12 -8.91 21.92
CA GLU A 36 -3.15 -9.95 21.72
C GLU A 36 -4.30 -9.49 20.82
N SER A 37 -4.54 -8.18 20.72
CA SER A 37 -5.55 -7.61 19.83
C SER A 37 -5.13 -7.57 18.35
N LEU A 38 -3.84 -7.71 18.06
CA LEU A 38 -3.30 -7.66 16.72
C LEU A 38 -3.25 -9.07 16.09
N PRO A 39 -3.38 -9.19 14.75
CA PRO A 39 -3.15 -10.46 14.08
C PRO A 39 -1.72 -10.98 14.31
N GLN A 40 -1.51 -12.31 14.31
CA GLN A 40 -0.23 -12.94 14.64
C GLN A 40 0.98 -12.32 13.93
N GLN A 41 0.87 -12.00 12.64
CA GLN A 41 1.94 -11.37 11.85
C GLN A 41 2.44 -10.03 12.42
N TYR A 42 1.57 -9.29 13.12
CA TYR A 42 1.90 -8.05 13.80
C TYR A 42 2.46 -8.31 15.20
N GLN A 43 2.05 -9.39 15.87
CA GLN A 43 2.61 -9.81 17.16
C GLN A 43 4.08 -10.22 16.97
N ASP A 44 4.35 -11.12 16.00
CA ASP A 44 5.70 -11.54 15.63
C ASP A 44 6.61 -10.34 15.27
N PHE A 45 6.00 -9.25 14.79
CA PHE A 45 6.69 -8.00 14.49
C PHE A 45 7.20 -7.28 15.75
N PHE A 46 6.36 -7.19 16.79
CA PHE A 46 6.72 -6.51 18.04
C PHE A 46 7.55 -7.39 18.98
N ASP A 47 7.54 -8.72 18.80
CA ASP A 47 8.34 -9.67 19.58
C ASP A 47 9.86 -9.54 19.35
N GLN A 48 10.26 -8.92 18.23
CA GLN A 48 11.66 -8.68 17.88
C GLN A 48 12.02 -7.21 18.02
N ASP A 49 13.25 -6.90 18.44
CA ASP A 49 13.78 -5.53 18.53
C ASP A 49 14.11 -4.96 17.13
N ASN A 50 13.05 -4.63 16.39
CA ASN A 50 13.11 -4.17 15.02
C ASN A 50 13.25 -2.64 14.95
N THR A 51 13.90 -2.14 13.91
CA THR A 51 13.93 -0.70 13.65
C THR A 51 12.55 -0.21 13.21
N LEU A 52 12.08 0.84 13.86
CA LEU A 52 10.74 1.39 13.73
C LEU A 52 10.81 2.87 13.34
N MET A 53 10.12 3.23 12.27
CA MET A 53 9.82 4.62 11.96
C MET A 53 8.49 5.00 12.60
N VAL A 54 8.53 6.06 13.40
CA VAL A 54 7.38 6.66 14.08
C VAL A 54 7.07 7.99 13.44
N MET A 55 5.85 8.16 12.94
CA MET A 55 5.36 9.41 12.37
C MET A 55 4.19 9.93 13.19
N GLN A 56 4.24 11.20 13.58
CA GLN A 56 3.14 11.84 14.30
C GLN A 56 2.03 12.20 13.31
N VAL A 57 0.84 11.62 13.50
CA VAL A 57 -0.33 11.91 12.64
C VAL A 57 -1.05 13.15 13.15
N ASP A 58 -1.38 13.19 14.44
CA ASP A 58 -1.99 14.33 15.12
C ASP A 58 -1.55 14.36 16.59
N GLN A 59 -2.30 14.94 17.54
CA GLN A 59 -1.89 14.99 18.95
C GLN A 59 -1.99 13.64 19.66
N ASP A 60 -2.84 12.75 19.16
CA ASP A 60 -3.26 11.52 19.85
C ASP A 60 -2.85 10.25 19.10
N ARG A 61 -2.43 10.38 17.83
CA ARG A 61 -2.15 9.24 16.96
C ARG A 61 -0.74 9.28 16.36
N GLN A 62 -0.11 8.11 16.35
CA GLN A 62 1.19 7.87 15.72
C GLN A 62 1.09 6.71 14.73
N LEU A 63 1.71 6.87 13.56
CA LEU A 63 1.87 5.82 12.56
C LEU A 63 3.23 5.15 12.74
N LEU A 64 3.20 3.83 12.88
CA LEU A 64 4.35 2.97 13.09
C LEU A 64 4.61 2.17 11.81
N LEU A 65 5.81 2.35 11.23
CA LEU A 65 6.25 1.66 10.02
C LEU A 65 7.56 0.92 10.26
N LEU A 66 7.58 -0.35 9.87
CA LEU A 66 8.80 -1.15 9.88
C LEU A 66 9.81 -0.66 8.86
N VAL A 67 11.03 -0.47 9.33
CA VAL A 67 12.16 -0.12 8.50
C VAL A 67 13.34 -1.05 8.75
N GLU A 68 14.20 -1.18 7.76
CA GLU A 68 15.44 -1.93 7.82
C GLU A 68 16.61 -1.05 7.37
N PRO A 69 17.85 -1.34 7.79
CA PRO A 69 19.02 -0.61 7.33
C PRO A 69 19.15 -0.68 5.80
N ALA A 70 19.52 0.43 5.17
CA ALA A 70 19.78 0.48 3.73
C ALA A 70 21.23 0.85 3.44
N TYR A 71 21.72 0.44 2.27
CA TYR A 71 23.10 0.71 1.87
C TYR A 71 23.39 2.22 1.71
N ALA A 72 22.41 3.00 1.25
CA ALA A 72 22.56 4.43 0.93
C ALA A 72 21.68 5.36 1.81
N SER A 73 20.98 4.82 2.80
CA SER A 73 20.08 5.56 3.69
C SER A 73 20.10 4.92 5.07
N PRO A 74 19.94 5.68 6.17
CA PRO A 74 19.84 5.11 7.52
C PRO A 74 18.69 4.09 7.65
N TRP A 75 17.71 4.14 6.75
CA TRP A 75 16.55 3.26 6.74
C TRP A 75 15.97 3.09 5.33
N ARG A 76 15.32 1.96 5.07
CA ARG A 76 14.35 1.73 3.98
C ARG A 76 13.13 1.00 4.54
N LEU A 77 11.97 1.11 3.89
CA LEU A 77 10.79 0.34 4.27
C LEU A 77 11.05 -1.16 4.10
N SER A 78 10.65 -1.94 5.09
CA SER A 78 10.68 -3.40 4.98
C SER A 78 9.74 -3.88 3.86
N LYS A 79 10.10 -4.97 3.18
CA LYS A 79 9.25 -5.59 2.14
C LYS A 79 7.88 -6.01 2.68
N SER A 80 7.83 -6.46 3.93
CA SER A 80 6.60 -6.79 4.66
C SER A 80 6.25 -5.63 5.59
N CYS A 81 6.01 -4.45 5.02
CA CYS A 81 5.62 -3.30 5.82
C CYS A 81 4.21 -3.53 6.38
N LEU A 82 4.11 -3.68 7.70
CA LEU A 82 2.89 -3.90 8.45
C LEU A 82 2.55 -2.60 9.20
N PRO A 83 1.93 -1.60 8.54
CA PRO A 83 1.62 -0.32 9.17
C PRO A 83 0.63 -0.48 10.33
N VAL A 84 0.93 0.19 11.45
CA VAL A 84 0.09 0.19 12.67
C VAL A 84 -0.11 1.62 13.14
N ILE A 85 -1.33 1.95 13.57
CA ILE A 85 -1.64 3.20 14.26
C ILE A 85 -1.63 2.95 15.77
N HIS A 86 -0.88 3.76 16.50
CA HIS A 86 -0.93 3.82 17.96
C HIS A 86 -1.75 5.02 18.41
N ASN A 87 -2.82 4.76 19.16
CA ASN A 87 -3.68 5.76 19.81
C ASN A 87 -3.16 6.08 21.22
N VAL A 88 -2.23 7.04 21.32
CA VAL A 88 -1.48 7.38 22.54
C VAL A 88 -2.40 7.77 23.72
N ASN A 89 -3.56 8.38 23.45
CA ASN A 89 -4.49 8.88 24.48
C ASN A 89 -5.76 8.03 24.68
N ALA A 90 -5.85 6.82 24.10
CA ALA A 90 -7.04 5.97 24.21
C ALA A 90 -7.37 5.51 25.65
N SER A 91 -6.39 5.46 26.55
CA SER A 91 -6.61 4.96 27.93
C SER A 91 -7.36 5.94 28.84
N LEU A 92 -7.26 7.26 28.60
CA LEU A 92 -7.86 8.30 29.45
C LEU A 92 -9.38 8.45 29.28
N ASN A 93 -9.94 8.03 28.14
CA ASN A 93 -11.39 8.12 27.88
C ASN A 93 -12.19 6.90 28.37
N SER A 94 -11.55 5.92 29.00
CA SER A 94 -12.23 4.75 29.59
C SER A 94 -13.21 5.13 30.72
N ASN A 95 -12.91 6.19 31.48
CA ASN A 95 -13.76 6.65 32.59
C ASN A 95 -15.01 7.43 32.15
N LEU A 96 -15.01 8.03 30.94
CA LEU A 96 -16.20 8.70 30.38
C LEU A 96 -17.08 7.74 29.57
N LYS A 97 -16.48 6.70 28.97
CA LYS A 97 -17.21 5.68 28.19
C LYS A 97 -17.96 4.67 29.07
N SER A 98 -17.54 4.43 30.32
CA SER A 98 -18.26 3.52 31.23
C SER A 98 -19.60 4.06 31.74
N ILE A 99 -19.79 5.38 31.69
CA ILE A 99 -21.02 6.03 32.17
C ILE A 99 -22.14 5.99 31.11
N LEU A 100 -21.82 5.75 29.82
CA LEU A 100 -22.74 6.03 28.73
C LEU A 100 -23.27 4.87 27.90
N ASN A 101 -22.76 3.62 27.92
CA ASN A 101 -23.36 2.57 27.06
C ASN A 101 -23.32 1.14 27.62
N ASN A 102 -24.53 0.61 27.88
CA ASN A 102 -24.85 -0.82 28.09
C ASN A 102 -24.99 -1.57 26.75
N SER A 103 -23.94 -1.56 25.91
CA SER A 103 -23.89 -2.45 24.76
C SER A 103 -22.48 -2.96 24.55
N HIS A 104 -22.39 -4.28 24.47
CA HIS A 104 -21.16 -5.05 24.35
C HIS A 104 -20.30 -4.62 23.15
N HIS A 105 -18.98 -4.71 23.35
CA HIS A 105 -17.89 -4.57 22.39
C HIS A 105 -17.44 -3.14 22.01
N VAL A 106 -16.59 -2.55 22.86
CA VAL A 106 -15.60 -1.54 22.40
C VAL A 106 -14.27 -1.84 23.09
N ASN A 107 -13.52 -2.82 22.58
CA ASN A 107 -12.08 -2.87 22.85
C ASN A 107 -11.48 -1.70 22.08
N SER A 108 -11.18 -0.59 22.78
CA SER A 108 -10.34 0.45 22.18
C SER A 108 -8.92 -0.11 22.16
N ALA A 109 -8.59 -0.85 21.10
CA ALA A 109 -7.23 -1.33 20.90
C ALA A 109 -6.31 -0.11 20.81
N LEU A 110 -5.27 -0.08 21.65
CA LEU A 110 -4.26 0.98 21.59
C LEU A 110 -3.50 0.93 20.26
N LEU A 111 -3.37 -0.26 19.66
CA LEU A 111 -2.81 -0.47 18.33
C LEU A 111 -3.87 -0.93 17.34
N GLU A 112 -3.92 -0.27 16.19
CA GLU A 112 -4.85 -0.59 15.10
C GLU A 112 -4.07 -0.88 13.81
N PRO A 113 -4.19 -2.09 13.23
CA PRO A 113 -3.61 -2.39 11.93
C PRO A 113 -4.17 -1.46 10.84
N VAL A 114 -3.29 -0.93 10.00
CA VAL A 114 -3.71 -0.27 8.76
C VAL A 114 -3.91 -1.34 7.70
N SER A 115 -5.18 -1.57 7.34
CA SER A 115 -5.63 -2.73 6.57
C SER A 115 -5.69 -2.50 5.07
N SER A 116 -5.57 -1.25 4.60
CA SER A 116 -5.65 -0.91 3.19
C SER A 116 -4.74 0.26 2.79
N ALA A 117 -4.35 0.28 1.51
CA ALA A 117 -3.61 1.40 0.93
C ALA A 117 -4.42 2.71 0.97
N GLN A 118 -5.76 2.63 0.89
CA GLN A 118 -6.64 3.79 0.99
C GLN A 118 -6.60 4.42 2.40
N GLN A 119 -6.68 3.59 3.44
CA GLN A 119 -6.56 4.06 4.83
C GLN A 119 -5.19 4.71 5.08
N LEU A 120 -4.12 4.10 4.54
CA LEU A 120 -2.77 4.66 4.63
C LEU A 120 -2.65 6.01 3.90
N LEU A 121 -3.24 6.13 2.71
CA LEU A 121 -3.30 7.40 1.97
C LEU A 121 -4.07 8.46 2.76
N ASP A 122 -5.20 8.11 3.37
CA ASP A 122 -5.99 9.05 4.18
C ASP A 122 -5.17 9.56 5.38
N ILE A 123 -4.39 8.70 6.03
CA ILE A 123 -3.46 9.11 7.08
C ILE A 123 -2.40 10.07 6.54
N PHE A 124 -1.79 9.79 5.38
CA PHE A 124 -0.82 10.70 4.77
C PHE A 124 -1.43 12.05 4.40
N LEU A 125 -2.64 12.07 3.85
CA LEU A 125 -3.34 13.30 3.50
C LEU A 125 -3.66 14.15 4.74
N LEU A 126 -3.97 13.53 5.87
CA LEU A 126 -4.16 14.23 7.15
C LEU A 126 -2.87 14.89 7.66
N MET A 127 -1.72 14.24 7.42
CA MET A 127 -0.41 14.79 7.80
C MET A 127 0.08 15.89 6.86
N MET A 128 -0.45 15.95 5.64
CA MET A 128 -0.13 16.98 4.66
C MET A 128 -0.86 18.29 4.98
N ASN A 129 -0.28 19.41 4.56
CA ASN A 129 -0.90 20.72 4.73
C ASN A 129 -2.15 20.83 3.84
N SER A 130 -3.35 20.87 4.45
CA SER A 130 -4.62 20.96 3.74
C SER A 130 -4.72 22.19 2.82
N ALA A 131 -4.06 23.30 3.16
CA ALA A 131 -4.02 24.50 2.32
C ALA A 131 -3.26 24.32 1.00
N SER A 132 -2.44 23.27 0.88
CA SER A 132 -1.69 22.92 -0.32
C SER A 132 -2.37 21.85 -1.18
N LEU A 133 -3.44 21.25 -0.67
CA LEU A 133 -4.15 20.16 -1.34
C LEU A 133 -5.34 20.70 -2.12
N SER A 134 -5.52 20.19 -3.34
CA SER A 134 -6.73 20.43 -4.13
C SER A 134 -7.73 19.31 -3.86
N ASP A 135 -8.96 19.66 -3.46
CA ASP A 135 -10.02 18.66 -3.24
C ASP A 135 -10.25 17.79 -4.47
N VAL A 136 -10.26 18.39 -5.66
CA VAL A 136 -10.38 17.67 -6.93
C VAL A 136 -9.17 16.78 -7.19
N GLY A 137 -7.97 17.24 -6.85
CA GLY A 137 -6.74 16.45 -6.99
C GLY A 137 -6.75 15.24 -6.07
N VAL A 138 -7.16 15.41 -4.82
CA VAL A 138 -7.29 14.34 -3.82
C VAL A 138 -8.34 13.32 -4.26
N LEU A 139 -9.51 13.77 -4.75
CA LEU A 139 -10.54 12.88 -5.26
C LEU A 139 -10.01 12.01 -6.42
N LYS A 140 -9.37 12.63 -7.42
CA LYS A 140 -8.78 11.91 -8.55
C LYS A 140 -7.66 10.96 -8.14
N LEU A 141 -6.89 11.32 -7.12
CA LEU A 141 -5.85 10.45 -6.56
C LEU A 141 -6.46 9.18 -5.95
N LYS A 142 -7.55 9.32 -5.17
CA LYS A 142 -8.28 8.20 -4.58
C LYS A 142 -8.91 7.30 -5.65
N GLU A 143 -9.60 7.89 -6.64
CA GLU A 143 -10.16 7.15 -7.78
C GLU A 143 -9.07 6.36 -8.54
N SER A 144 -7.93 7.00 -8.78
CA SER A 144 -6.81 6.35 -9.46
C SER A 144 -6.20 5.23 -8.62
N LEU A 145 -6.16 5.38 -7.29
CA LEU A 145 -5.66 4.36 -6.37
C LEU A 145 -6.57 3.12 -6.37
N GLU A 146 -7.89 3.33 -6.36
CA GLU A 146 -8.88 2.25 -6.47
C GLU A 146 -8.71 1.48 -7.79
N VAL A 147 -8.56 2.20 -8.92
CA VAL A 147 -8.30 1.56 -10.22
C VAL A 147 -6.96 0.81 -10.23
N SER A 148 -5.92 1.35 -9.60
CA SER A 148 -4.63 0.68 -9.45
C SER A 148 -4.75 -0.61 -8.63
N PHE A 149 -5.54 -0.59 -7.55
CA PHE A 149 -5.80 -1.76 -6.72
C PHE A 149 -6.54 -2.86 -7.48
N ILE A 150 -7.61 -2.51 -8.21
CA ILE A 150 -8.34 -3.45 -9.06
C ILE A 150 -7.40 -4.06 -10.12
N ALA A 151 -6.62 -3.21 -10.78
CA ALA A 151 -5.62 -3.65 -11.76
C ALA A 151 -4.61 -4.63 -11.16
N GLN A 152 -4.10 -4.34 -9.96
CA GLN A 152 -3.17 -5.23 -9.25
C GLN A 152 -3.81 -6.57 -8.88
N GLN A 153 -5.09 -6.57 -8.49
CA GLN A 153 -5.84 -7.80 -8.27
C GLN A 153 -5.96 -8.61 -9.57
N GLN A 154 -6.22 -7.97 -10.70
CA GLN A 154 -6.21 -8.66 -12.00
C GLN A 154 -4.82 -9.22 -12.31
N SER A 155 -3.76 -8.42 -12.18
CA SER A 155 -2.38 -8.88 -12.40
C SER A 155 -2.00 -10.11 -11.58
N SER A 156 -2.55 -10.28 -10.37
CA SER A 156 -2.31 -11.48 -9.54
C SER A 156 -2.80 -12.79 -10.18
N LEU A 157 -3.73 -12.70 -11.15
CA LEU A 157 -4.26 -13.83 -11.90
C LEU A 157 -3.39 -14.18 -13.13
N ALA A 158 -2.42 -13.34 -13.48
CA ALA A 158 -1.53 -13.58 -14.61
C ALA A 158 -0.57 -14.74 -14.30
N ASN A 159 -0.59 -15.77 -15.15
CA ASN A 159 0.28 -16.92 -15.01
C ASN A 159 1.64 -16.65 -15.69
N ILE A 160 2.52 -15.92 -15.01
CA ILE A 160 3.85 -15.56 -15.52
C ILE A 160 4.93 -16.32 -14.77
N THR A 161 5.84 -16.95 -15.52
CA THR A 161 7.03 -17.56 -14.94
C THR A 161 8.12 -16.53 -14.65
N THR A 162 8.83 -16.69 -13.54
CA THR A 162 10.04 -15.89 -13.23
C THR A 162 11.28 -16.36 -14.01
N ALA A 163 11.17 -17.50 -14.70
CA ALA A 163 12.27 -18.11 -15.44
C ALA A 163 12.37 -17.63 -16.90
N VAL A 164 12.51 -16.31 -17.10
CA VAL A 164 12.46 -15.63 -18.41
C VAL A 164 13.47 -16.19 -19.43
N CYS A 165 14.64 -16.67 -18.99
CA CYS A 165 15.72 -17.12 -19.87
C CYS A 165 15.73 -18.64 -20.17
N GLN A 166 14.73 -19.41 -19.74
CA GLN A 166 14.74 -20.88 -19.88
C GLN A 166 14.08 -21.40 -21.17
N TYR A 167 13.65 -20.51 -22.06
CA TYR A 167 12.94 -20.91 -23.28
C TYR A 167 13.88 -21.36 -24.41
N PRO A 168 13.50 -22.38 -25.20
CA PRO A 168 14.30 -22.88 -26.33
C PRO A 168 14.55 -21.85 -27.44
N HIS A 169 13.66 -20.88 -27.59
CA HIS A 169 13.73 -19.89 -28.66
C HIS A 169 13.72 -18.46 -28.11
N TRP A 170 14.58 -17.60 -28.69
CA TRP A 170 14.78 -16.22 -28.22
C TRP A 170 13.49 -15.38 -28.19
N HIS A 171 12.56 -15.60 -29.12
CA HIS A 171 11.31 -14.83 -29.16
C HIS A 171 10.37 -15.17 -28.00
N GLN A 172 10.44 -16.39 -27.47
CA GLN A 172 9.68 -16.79 -26.29
C GLN A 172 10.26 -16.13 -25.04
N THR A 173 11.59 -16.03 -24.95
CA THR A 173 12.26 -15.22 -23.92
C THR A 173 11.87 -13.75 -24.01
N LEU A 174 11.77 -13.18 -25.22
CA LEU A 174 11.30 -11.81 -25.41
C LEU A 174 9.85 -11.64 -24.88
N ILE A 175 8.93 -12.52 -25.27
CA ILE A 175 7.54 -12.48 -24.80
C ILE A 175 7.47 -12.59 -23.27
N ALA A 176 8.19 -13.55 -22.67
CA ALA A 176 8.22 -13.72 -21.22
C ALA A 176 8.80 -12.50 -20.50
N ALA A 177 9.83 -11.86 -21.08
CA ALA A 177 10.42 -10.64 -20.55
C ALA A 177 9.41 -9.48 -20.58
N GLU A 178 8.68 -9.30 -21.68
CA GLU A 178 7.64 -8.27 -21.81
C GLU A 178 6.48 -8.50 -20.83
N GLN A 179 6.04 -9.76 -20.63
CA GLN A 179 5.06 -10.11 -19.61
C GLN A 179 5.54 -9.72 -18.21
N TRP A 180 6.81 -10.01 -17.90
CA TRP A 180 7.40 -9.71 -16.59
C TRP A 180 7.57 -8.20 -16.36
N ALA A 181 7.99 -7.47 -17.39
CA ALA A 181 8.11 -6.01 -17.35
C ALA A 181 6.73 -5.36 -17.16
N SER A 182 5.70 -5.86 -17.85
CA SER A 182 4.31 -5.44 -17.65
C SER A 182 3.84 -5.73 -16.22
N LEU A 183 4.17 -6.90 -15.67
CA LEU A 183 3.76 -7.30 -14.32
C LEU A 183 4.39 -6.42 -13.23
N MET A 184 5.68 -6.14 -13.33
CA MET A 184 6.39 -5.34 -12.32
C MET A 184 6.09 -3.86 -12.40
N ASP A 185 5.86 -3.35 -13.61
CA ASP A 185 5.61 -1.92 -13.89
C ASP A 185 6.60 -1.00 -13.13
N ARG A 186 6.22 0.25 -12.83
CA ARG A 186 7.06 1.22 -12.11
C ARG A 186 7.00 0.99 -10.59
N PRO A 187 8.07 0.48 -9.95
CA PRO A 187 8.04 0.06 -8.55
C PRO A 187 7.83 1.19 -7.53
N PHE A 188 8.07 2.44 -7.93
CA PHE A 188 7.98 3.61 -7.06
C PHE A 188 6.79 4.53 -7.38
N HIS A 189 5.90 4.12 -8.28
CA HIS A 189 4.71 4.90 -8.63
C HIS A 189 3.45 4.21 -8.08
N PRO A 190 2.74 4.79 -7.09
CA PRO A 190 1.65 4.10 -6.40
C PRO A 190 0.47 3.74 -7.32
N LEU A 191 0.35 4.42 -8.45
CA LEU A 191 -0.71 4.24 -9.43
C LEU A 191 -0.24 3.56 -10.73
N ALA A 192 0.95 2.97 -10.75
CA ALA A 192 1.58 2.47 -12.00
C ALA A 192 0.64 1.53 -12.78
N LYS A 193 0.00 0.61 -12.05
CA LYS A 193 -0.87 -0.42 -12.59
C LYS A 193 -2.23 0.08 -13.07
N GLY A 194 -2.71 1.21 -12.54
CA GLY A 194 -4.04 1.72 -12.85
C GLY A 194 -4.20 2.05 -14.35
N LYS A 195 -5.23 1.47 -14.97
CA LYS A 195 -5.66 1.80 -16.34
C LYS A 195 -7.06 2.39 -16.30
N LEU A 196 -7.14 3.72 -16.21
CA LEU A 196 -8.41 4.43 -16.17
C LEU A 196 -9.24 4.11 -17.43
N GLY A 197 -10.51 3.76 -17.23
CA GLY A 197 -11.44 3.41 -18.29
C GLY A 197 -11.43 1.95 -18.72
N PHE A 198 -10.57 1.10 -18.16
CA PHE A 198 -10.59 -0.34 -18.42
C PHE A 198 -11.52 -1.05 -17.44
N THR A 199 -12.38 -1.93 -17.97
CA THR A 199 -13.01 -2.99 -17.17
C THR A 199 -11.99 -4.08 -16.83
N ALA A 200 -12.31 -4.94 -15.86
CA ALA A 200 -11.46 -6.08 -15.51
C ALA A 200 -11.20 -7.01 -16.71
N THR A 201 -12.22 -7.23 -17.55
CA THR A 201 -12.11 -8.06 -18.76
C THR A 201 -11.19 -7.41 -19.81
N GLU A 202 -11.33 -6.11 -20.04
CA GLU A 202 -10.45 -5.38 -20.97
C GLU A 202 -9.02 -5.35 -20.45
N TYR A 203 -8.83 -5.22 -19.14
CA TYR A 203 -7.52 -5.32 -18.51
C TYR A 203 -6.85 -6.65 -18.83
N GLN A 204 -7.52 -7.78 -18.61
CA GLN A 204 -6.96 -9.10 -18.92
C GLN A 204 -6.71 -9.30 -20.42
N CYS A 205 -7.57 -8.74 -21.27
CA CYS A 205 -7.44 -8.87 -22.72
C CYS A 205 -6.25 -8.08 -23.28
N TYR A 206 -6.01 -6.88 -22.77
CA TYR A 206 -5.05 -5.94 -23.36
C TYR A 206 -3.74 -5.80 -22.61
N MET A 207 -3.66 -6.21 -21.34
CA MET A 207 -2.40 -6.14 -20.60
C MET A 207 -1.45 -7.26 -21.03
N ALA A 208 -0.21 -6.88 -21.32
CA ALA A 208 0.78 -7.78 -21.90
C ALA A 208 1.06 -8.99 -20.99
N GLU A 209 0.96 -8.82 -19.68
CA GLU A 209 1.12 -9.87 -18.67
C GLU A 209 0.25 -11.13 -18.91
N PHE A 210 -0.92 -11.01 -19.57
CA PHE A 210 -1.80 -12.14 -19.87
C PHE A 210 -1.55 -12.81 -21.22
N ASN A 211 -0.70 -12.22 -22.07
CA ASN A 211 -0.35 -12.74 -23.40
C ASN A 211 -1.58 -13.20 -24.23
N GLN A 212 -2.63 -12.38 -24.25
CA GLN A 212 -3.84 -12.64 -25.02
C GLN A 212 -3.69 -12.14 -26.46
N LEU A 213 -4.18 -12.93 -27.42
CA LEU A 213 -4.27 -12.52 -28.82
C LEU A 213 -5.46 -11.59 -29.00
N SER A 214 -5.19 -10.32 -29.29
CA SER A 214 -6.23 -9.35 -29.67
C SER A 214 -6.35 -9.27 -31.19
N SER A 215 -7.57 -9.30 -31.71
CA SER A 215 -7.82 -9.08 -33.13
C SER A 215 -7.78 -7.59 -33.45
N TRP A 216 -7.03 -7.22 -34.48
CA TRP A 216 -7.01 -5.85 -34.98
C TRP A 216 -8.29 -5.57 -35.78
N TYR A 217 -9.11 -4.66 -35.29
CA TYR A 217 -10.21 -4.07 -36.06
C TYR A 217 -9.71 -2.81 -36.77
N GLY A 218 -9.29 -2.97 -38.02
CA GLY A 218 -8.94 -1.85 -38.89
C GLY A 218 -10.20 -1.26 -39.54
N SER A 219 -10.60 -0.06 -39.15
CA SER A 219 -11.54 0.74 -39.93
C SER A 219 -10.77 1.50 -41.01
N PRO A 220 -10.99 1.21 -42.30
CA PRO A 220 -10.25 1.91 -43.35
C PRO A 220 -10.62 3.40 -43.32
N SER A 221 -9.61 4.27 -43.28
CA SER A 221 -9.84 5.70 -43.39
C SER A 221 -10.34 6.03 -44.82
N PRO A 222 -11.20 7.05 -44.99
CA PRO A 222 -11.69 7.45 -46.31
C PRO A 222 -10.55 7.77 -47.29
N LYS A 223 -9.43 8.32 -46.79
CA LYS A 223 -8.22 8.61 -47.58
C LYS A 223 -7.48 7.33 -47.99
N ALA A 224 -7.39 6.33 -47.11
CA ALA A 224 -6.81 5.04 -47.45
C ALA A 224 -7.66 4.32 -48.52
N MET A 225 -8.99 4.33 -48.40
CA MET A 225 -9.89 3.77 -49.42
C MET A 225 -9.75 4.47 -50.78
N SER A 226 -9.66 5.80 -50.79
CA SER A 226 -9.45 6.58 -52.02
C SER A 226 -8.13 6.23 -52.72
N TRP A 227 -7.04 6.04 -51.95
CA TRP A 227 -5.75 5.63 -52.49
C TRP A 227 -5.79 4.21 -53.06
N TRP A 228 -6.39 3.27 -52.32
CA TRP A 228 -6.54 1.87 -52.76
C TRP A 228 -7.42 1.75 -54.02
N GLN A 229 -8.50 2.51 -54.11
CA GLN A 229 -9.36 2.54 -55.30
C GLN A 229 -8.68 3.18 -56.52
N SER A 230 -7.74 4.10 -56.32
CA SER A 230 -6.96 4.70 -57.40
C SER A 230 -5.92 3.73 -57.97
N MET A 231 -5.33 2.86 -57.14
CA MET A 231 -4.39 1.83 -57.58
C MET A 231 -5.04 0.68 -58.35
N LEU A 232 -6.31 0.37 -58.08
CA LEU A 232 -7.04 -0.70 -58.77
C LEU A 232 -7.62 -0.28 -60.13
N LYS A 233 -7.46 1.00 -60.53
CA LYS A 233 -7.91 1.55 -61.80
C LYS A 233 -6.78 1.80 -62.81
N THR A 234 -5.56 1.39 -62.48
CA THR A 234 -4.39 1.34 -63.37
C THR A 234 -4.02 -0.11 -63.67
#